data_AF-A0A1V3TUL5-F1
#
_entry.id   AF-A0A1V3TUL5-F1
#
_cell.length_a   1.000
_cell.length_b   1.000
_cell.length_c   1.000
_cell.angle_alpha   90.00
_cell.angle_beta   90.00
_cell.angle_gamma   90.00
#
_symmetry.space_group_name_H-M   'P 1'
#
loop_
_entity.id
_entity.type
_entity.pdbx_description
1 polymer ?
#
loop_
_entity_poly.entity_id
_entity_poly.type
_entity_poly.pdbx_seq_one_letter_code
_entity_poly.pdbx_strand_id
1 'polypeptide(L)' 'MPKRKRDYKKEYRDYHSKPEQIANRSSRNKARRTMEKELGKSAIAGKEIDHKKPLSKGGSNSRSNLQVMSKTANRKKGNK' A
#
# COMPACT_ATOMS: atom_id res chain seq x y z
N MET A 1 11.76 23.56 6.43
CA MET A 1 10.53 23.78 5.64
C MET A 1 10.85 23.58 4.16
N PRO A 2 10.09 22.80 3.38
CA PRO A 2 10.39 22.63 1.95
C PRO A 2 10.30 23.99 1.25
N LYS A 3 11.39 24.37 0.57
CA LYS A 3 11.66 25.72 0.06
C LYS A 3 10.81 26.11 -1.18
N ARG A 4 9.90 25.24 -1.63
CA ARG A 4 9.05 25.41 -2.83
C ARG A 4 7.64 24.85 -2.57
N LYS A 5 6.62 25.56 -3.06
CA LYS A 5 5.21 25.11 -3.03
C LYS A 5 5.09 23.81 -3.83
N ARG A 6 4.56 22.75 -3.21
CA ARG A 6 4.37 21.44 -3.86
C ARG A 6 3.33 21.57 -4.96
N ASP A 7 3.70 21.24 -6.20
CA ASP A 7 2.79 21.23 -7.34
C ASP A 7 2.08 19.88 -7.43
N TYR A 8 0.91 19.79 -6.79
CA TYR A 8 0.07 18.59 -6.78
C TYR A 8 -0.44 18.21 -8.18
N LYS A 9 -0.64 19.17 -9.09
CA LYS A 9 -1.10 18.88 -10.46
C LYS A 9 -0.01 18.17 -11.26
N LYS A 10 1.24 18.64 -11.13
CA LYS A 10 2.41 17.99 -11.72
C LYS A 10 2.63 16.59 -11.16
N GLU A 11 2.59 16.41 -9.84
CA GLU A 11 2.77 15.09 -9.20
C GLU A 11 1.69 14.09 -9.65
N TYR A 12 0.44 14.55 -9.77
CA TYR A 12 -0.62 13.69 -10.27
C TYR A 12 -0.36 13.24 -11.71
N ARG A 13 -0.03 14.18 -12.61
CA ARG A 13 0.26 13.88 -14.02
C ARG A 13 1.48 13.00 -14.21
N ASP A 14 2.53 13.22 -13.42
CA ASP A 14 3.82 12.56 -13.64
C ASP A 14 3.92 11.22 -12.89
N TYR A 15 3.07 10.98 -11.88
CA TYR A 15 3.10 9.76 -11.07
C TYR A 15 1.72 9.11 -10.87
N HIS A 16 0.73 9.80 -10.31
CA HIS A 16 -0.52 9.15 -9.91
C HIS A 16 -1.45 8.75 -11.07
N SER A 17 -1.36 9.41 -12.22
CA SER A 17 -2.10 9.07 -13.44
C SER A 17 -1.50 7.88 -14.18
N LYS A 18 -0.27 7.44 -13.82
CA LYS A 18 0.37 6.31 -14.47
C LYS A 18 -0.46 5.04 -14.25
N PRO A 19 -0.77 4.27 -15.30
CA PRO A 19 -1.55 3.03 -15.19
C PRO A 19 -1.00 2.07 -14.13
N GLU A 20 0.33 1.97 -14.02
CA GLU A 20 1.00 1.17 -13.02
C GLU A 20 0.70 1.61 -11.58
N GLN A 21 0.69 2.92 -11.30
CA GLN A 21 0.40 3.44 -9.96
C GLN A 21 -1.07 3.26 -9.60
N ILE A 22 -1.97 3.39 -10.58
CA ILE A 22 -3.39 3.07 -10.43
C ILE A 22 -3.57 1.58 -10.12
N ALA A 23 -2.90 0.70 -10.86
CA ALA A 23 -2.93 -0.74 -10.64
C ALA A 23 -2.37 -1.13 -9.27
N ASN A 24 -1.24 -0.56 -8.86
CA ASN A 24 -0.65 -0.77 -7.53
C ASN A 24 -1.57 -0.28 -6.39
N ARG A 25 -2.27 0.84 -6.59
CA ARG A 25 -3.28 1.33 -5.64
C ARG A 25 -4.47 0.37 -5.55
N SER A 26 -4.99 -0.06 -6.69
CA SER A 26 -6.09 -1.05 -6.77
C SER A 26 -5.71 -2.35 -6.07
N SER A 27 -4.50 -2.85 -6.30
CA SER A 27 -3.95 -4.04 -5.65
C SER A 27 -3.91 -3.93 -4.13
N ARG A 28 -3.43 -2.80 -3.59
CA ARG A 28 -3.43 -2.56 -2.13
C ARG A 28 -4.84 -2.53 -1.55
N ASN A 29 -5.79 -1.89 -2.24
CA ASN A 29 -7.19 -1.86 -1.82
C ASN A 29 -7.82 -3.26 -1.83
N LYS A 30 -7.51 -4.08 -2.85
CA LYS A 30 -7.95 -5.47 -2.93
C LYS A 30 -7.38 -6.29 -1.79
N ALA A 31 -6.07 -6.20 -1.51
CA ALA A 31 -5.43 -6.87 -0.39
C ALA A 31 -6.09 -6.52 0.95
N ARG A 32 -6.41 -5.24 1.18
CA ARG A 32 -7.12 -4.81 2.40
C ARG A 32 -8.50 -5.45 2.52
N ARG A 33 -9.30 -5.43 1.44
CA ARG A 33 -10.63 -6.05 1.42
C ARG A 33 -10.57 -7.56 1.63
N THR A 34 -9.59 -8.25 1.05
CA THR A 34 -9.39 -9.69 1.27
C THR A 34 -9.11 -9.99 2.73
N MET A 35 -8.15 -9.28 3.34
CA MET A 35 -7.81 -9.48 4.76
C MET A 35 -8.95 -9.08 5.70
N GLU A 36 -9.73 -8.06 5.34
CA GLU A 36 -10.93 -7.66 6.07
C GLU A 36 -12.02 -8.73 6.06
N LYS A 37 -12.21 -9.41 4.92
CA LYS A 37 -13.15 -10.54 4.79
C LYS A 37 -12.69 -11.77 5.57
N GLU A 38 -11.39 -12.05 5.56
CA GLU A 38 -10.85 -13.25 6.21
C GLU A 38 -10.66 -13.11 7.72
N LEU A 39 -10.15 -11.97 8.19
CA LEU A 39 -9.82 -11.76 9.60
C LEU A 39 -10.85 -10.92 10.35
N GLY A 40 -11.74 -10.25 9.62
CA GLY A 40 -12.67 -9.28 10.17
C GLY A 40 -12.06 -7.87 10.34
N LYS A 41 -12.95 -6.87 10.39
CA LYS A 41 -12.60 -5.46 10.54
C LYS A 41 -11.83 -5.16 11.83
N SER A 42 -12.18 -5.83 12.93
CA SER A 42 -11.56 -5.66 14.25
C SER A 42 -10.08 -6.07 14.25
N ALA A 43 -9.75 -7.19 13.59
CA ALA A 43 -8.38 -7.70 13.54
C ALA A 43 -7.41 -6.76 12.81
N ILE A 44 -7.91 -5.99 11.85
CA ILE A 44 -7.14 -5.03 11.03
C ILE A 44 -7.30 -3.57 11.50
N ALA A 45 -8.11 -3.32 12.52
CA ALA A 45 -8.35 -1.98 13.05
C ALA A 45 -7.04 -1.38 13.57
N GLY A 46 -6.72 -0.16 13.13
CA GLY A 46 -5.46 0.51 13.48
C GLY A 46 -4.20 -0.10 12.85
N LYS A 47 -4.31 -1.16 12.06
CA LYS A 47 -3.20 -1.88 11.42
C LYS A 47 -3.18 -1.68 9.90
N GLU A 48 -2.03 -1.95 9.30
CA GLU A 48 -1.79 -1.90 7.86
C GLU A 48 -1.63 -3.32 7.31
N ILE A 49 -2.08 -3.53 6.07
CA ILE A 49 -1.85 -4.77 5.35
C ILE A 49 -0.58 -4.59 4.52
N ASP A 50 0.45 -5.32 4.90
CA ASP A 50 1.75 -5.32 4.25
C ASP A 50 1.85 -6.46 3.25
N HIS A 51 2.63 -6.21 2.21
CA HIS A 51 3.07 -7.21 1.25
C HIS A 51 4.49 -7.65 1.64
N LYS A 52 4.65 -8.90 2.09
CA LYS A 52 5.96 -9.46 2.51
C LYS A 52 7.03 -9.16 1.46
N LYS A 53 6.76 -9.53 0.21
CA LYS A 53 7.44 -9.04 -0.99
C LYS A 53 6.66 -7.86 -1.56
N PRO A 54 7.22 -6.64 -1.61
CA PRO A 54 6.55 -5.46 -2.15
C PRO A 54 6.11 -5.63 -3.62
N LEU A 55 5.00 -5.01 -4.01
CA LEU A 55 4.51 -5.03 -5.40
C LEU A 55 5.57 -4.51 -6.39
N SER A 56 6.33 -3.47 -6.01
CA SER A 56 7.42 -2.91 -6.81
C SER A 56 8.59 -3.86 -7.04
N LYS A 57 8.68 -4.96 -6.26
CA LYS A 57 9.70 -6.01 -6.40
C LYS A 57 9.12 -7.30 -6.98
N GLY A 58 7.92 -7.27 -7.56
CA GLY A 58 7.24 -8.46 -8.10
C GLY A 58 6.49 -9.27 -7.04
N GLY A 59 5.99 -8.63 -5.99
CA GLY A 59 5.05 -9.24 -5.05
C GLY A 59 3.64 -9.39 -5.63
N SER A 60 2.79 -10.17 -4.95
CA SER A 60 1.40 -10.40 -5.36
C SER A 60 0.41 -10.13 -4.22
N ASN A 61 -0.89 -10.11 -4.54
CA ASN A 61 -1.96 -10.07 -3.53
C ASN A 61 -2.35 -11.48 -3.02
N SER A 62 -1.52 -12.50 -3.29
CA SER A 62 -1.75 -13.85 -2.77
C SER A 62 -1.70 -13.81 -1.24
N ARG A 63 -2.58 -14.57 -0.59
CA ARG A 63 -2.70 -14.58 0.87
C ARG A 63 -1.38 -14.90 1.59
N SER A 64 -0.53 -15.73 0.99
CA SER A 64 0.82 -16.06 1.46
C SER A 64 1.76 -14.85 1.55
N ASN A 65 1.54 -13.84 0.69
CA ASN A 65 2.31 -12.60 0.63
C ASN A 65 1.70 -11.47 1.49
N LEU A 66 0.50 -11.63 2.04
CA LEU A 66 -0.15 -10.61 2.86
C LEU A 66 0.10 -10.86 4.36
N GLN A 67 0.36 -9.80 5.10
CA GLN A 67 0.45 -9.85 6.56
C GLN A 67 -0.10 -8.58 7.21
N VAL A 68 -0.59 -8.70 8.44
CA VAL A 68 -1.09 -7.57 9.21
C VAL A 68 0.05 -7.02 10.07
N MET A 69 0.39 -5.76 9.90
CA MET A 69 1.45 -5.08 10.65
C MET A 69 0.94 -3.82 11.33
N SER A 70 1.60 -3.39 12.41
CA SER A 70 1.37 -2.06 12.96
C SER A 70 1.82 -0.99 11.95
N LYS A 71 1.17 0.18 12.00
CA LYS A 71 1.52 1.32 11.14
C LYS A 71 3.01 1.68 11.25
N THR A 72 3.55 1.66 12.46
CA THR A 72 4.95 2.02 12.72
C THR A 72 5.91 1.00 12.11
N ALA A 73 5.63 -0.29 12.28
CA ALA A 73 6.47 -1.35 11.71
C ALA A 73 6.45 -1.35 10.19
N ASN A 74 5.27 -1.22 9.57
CA ASN A 74 5.13 -1.21 8.11
C ASN A 74 5.84 0.00 7.48
N ARG A 75 5.68 1.19 8.06
CA ARG A 75 6.36 2.40 7.60
C ARG A 75 7.89 2.31 7.74
N LYS A 76 8.39 1.66 8.79
CA LYS A 76 9.83 1.41 8.98
C LYS A 76 10.37 0.39 7.96
N LYS A 77 9.58 -0.64 7.62
CA LYS A 77 9.93 -1.64 6.62
C LYS A 77 10.07 -1.02 5.23
N GLY A 78 9.11 -0.20 4.82
CA GLY A 78 9.13 0.47 3.52
C GLY A 78 9.08 -0.52 2.36
N ASN A 79 10.00 -0.41 1.41
CA ASN A 79 10.10 -1.29 0.25
C ASN A 79 11.08 -2.47 0.44
N LYS A 80 11.44 -2.78 1.68
CA LYS A 80 12.41 -3.85 1.98
C LYS A 80 11.77 -5.21 1.76
#